data_AF-A0A1M5X7G8-F1
#
_entry.id   AF-A0A1M5X7G8-F1
#
_cell.length_a   1.000
_cell.length_b   1.000
_cell.length_c   1.000
_cell.angle_alpha   90.00
_cell.angle_beta   90.00
_cell.angle_gamma   90.00
#
_symmetry.space_group_name_H-M   'P 1'
#
loop_
_entity.id
_entity.type
_entity.pdbx_description
1 polymer ?
#
loop_
_entity_poly.entity_id
_entity_poly.type
_entity_poly.pdbx_seq_one_letter_code
_entity_poly.pdbx_strand_id
1 'polypeptide(L)'
;MALSKDTLNDALSIYELTIEFEQDKDGRFAGSIEQIPDIVADGETLEELRMELAYHLFEYAKDYDADFNRYFNSPNRHSHAYYILRVLLEDNLESVSGMLHA
;
A
#
# COMPACT_ATOMS: atom_id res chain seq x y z
N MET A 1 -4.08 -23.00 -15.83
CA MET A 1 -5.14 -22.32 -15.06
C MET A 1 -5.20 -20.89 -15.57
N ALA A 2 -6.37 -20.40 -15.96
CA ALA A 2 -6.57 -18.98 -16.22
C ALA A 2 -7.27 -18.41 -14.98
N LEU A 3 -6.51 -17.81 -14.07
CA LEU A 3 -7.06 -16.98 -13.01
C LEU A 3 -7.40 -15.63 -13.64
N SER A 4 -8.64 -15.16 -13.53
CA SER A 4 -8.98 -13.80 -13.94
C SER A 4 -8.47 -12.79 -12.91
N LYS A 5 -8.31 -11.52 -13.31
CA LYS A 5 -8.01 -10.41 -12.41
C LYS A 5 -9.00 -10.39 -11.23
N ASP A 6 -10.29 -10.58 -11.50
CA ASP A 6 -11.34 -10.61 -10.47
C ASP A 6 -11.13 -11.73 -9.45
N THR A 7 -10.77 -12.95 -9.90
CA THR A 7 -10.50 -14.06 -8.99
C THR A 7 -9.27 -13.80 -8.10
N LEU A 8 -8.24 -13.13 -8.64
CA LEU A 8 -7.06 -12.74 -7.87
C LEU A 8 -7.40 -11.63 -6.86
N ASN A 9 -8.20 -10.64 -7.26
CA ASN A 9 -8.69 -9.60 -6.37
C ASN A 9 -9.49 -10.18 -5.20
N ASP A 10 -10.41 -11.11 -5.47
CA ASP A 10 -11.19 -11.79 -4.43
C ASP A 10 -10.28 -12.57 -3.47
N ALA A 11 -9.30 -13.30 -4.00
CA ALA A 11 -8.37 -14.08 -3.19
C ALA A 11 -7.46 -13.21 -2.31
N LEU A 12 -7.08 -12.02 -2.79
CA LEU A 12 -6.20 -11.09 -2.09
C LEU A 12 -6.96 -10.09 -1.20
N SER A 13 -8.30 -10.10 -1.21
CA SER A 13 -9.13 -9.19 -0.42
C SER A 13 -8.88 -9.28 1.10
N ILE A 14 -8.40 -10.42 1.59
CA ILE A 14 -8.05 -10.62 3.01
C ILE A 14 -6.83 -9.82 3.46
N TYR A 15 -6.01 -9.32 2.52
CA TYR A 15 -4.83 -8.52 2.80
C TYR A 15 -5.21 -7.04 2.83
N GLU A 16 -5.90 -6.67 3.91
CA GLU A 16 -6.36 -5.30 4.17
C GLU A 16 -5.17 -4.35 4.44
N LEU A 17 -5.26 -3.13 3.91
CA LEU A 17 -4.27 -2.08 4.13
C LEU A 17 -4.88 -1.02 5.04
N THR A 18 -4.34 -0.88 6.24
CA THR A 18 -4.79 0.12 7.21
C THR A 18 -3.75 1.21 7.39
N ILE A 19 -4.22 2.42 7.71
CA ILE A 19 -3.37 3.57 7.98
C ILE A 19 -3.51 3.98 9.45
N GLU A 20 -2.38 4.20 10.10
CA GLU A 20 -2.31 4.92 11.37
C GLU A 20 -1.83 6.34 11.12
N PHE A 21 -2.39 7.31 11.83
CA PHE A 21 -2.01 8.70 11.67
C PHE A 21 -2.22 9.51 12.94
N GLU A 22 -1.44 10.58 13.06
CA GLU A 22 -1.57 11.60 14.09
C GLU A 22 -1.76 12.97 13.43
N GLN A 23 -2.52 13.84 14.10
CA GLN A 23 -2.64 15.24 13.70
C GLN A 23 -1.71 16.10 14.56
N ASP A 24 -0.87 16.90 13.92
CA ASP A 24 0.04 17.80 14.62
C ASP A 24 -0.68 19.08 15.10
N LYS A 25 0.09 19.97 15.74
CA LYS A 25 -0.43 21.23 16.31
C LYS A 25 -0.88 22.25 15.26
N ASP A 26 -0.38 22.12 14.03
CA ASP A 26 -0.68 22.99 12.91
C ASP A 26 -1.83 22.41 12.06
N GLY A 27 -2.37 21.26 12.44
CA GLY A 27 -3.50 20.60 11.82
C GLY A 27 -3.12 19.65 10.69
N ARG A 28 -1.83 19.42 10.42
CA ARG A 28 -1.36 18.47 9.40
C ARG A 28 -1.45 17.05 9.92
N PHE A 29 -1.68 16.12 9.01
CA PHE A 29 -1.72 14.69 9.29
C PHE A 29 -0.40 14.06 8.89
N ALA A 30 0.18 13.25 9.77
CA ALA A 30 1.33 12.41 9.46
C ALA A 30 0.98 10.96 9.81
N GLY A 31 1.34 10.01 8.95
CA GLY A 31 0.93 8.63 9.14
C GLY A 31 1.76 7.61 8.38
N SER A 32 1.41 6.35 8.60
CA SER A 32 2.06 5.19 7.99
C SER A 32 1.02 4.14 7.55
N ILE A 33 1.45 3.20 6.73
CA ILE A 33 0.68 1.98 6.44
C ILE A 33 1.08 0.93 7.47
N GLU A 34 0.13 0.45 8.28
CA GLU A 34 0.44 -0.45 9.40
C GLU A 34 1.14 -1.74 8.94
N GLN A 35 0.74 -2.29 7.80
CA GLN A 35 1.31 -3.53 7.25
C GLN A 35 2.67 -3.32 6.59
N ILE A 36 3.04 -2.08 6.27
CA ILE A 36 4.32 -1.69 5.66
C ILE A 36 4.78 -0.36 6.30
N PRO A 37 5.24 -0.38 7.57
CA PRO A 37 5.46 0.82 8.37
C PRO A 37 6.61 1.71 7.87
N ASP A 38 7.44 1.19 6.96
CA ASP A 38 8.46 1.97 6.26
C ASP A 38 7.85 2.99 5.27
N ILE A 39 6.58 2.81 4.88
CA ILE A 39 5.85 3.77 4.04
C ILE A 39 5.18 4.78 4.97
N VAL A 40 5.73 5.99 4.95
CA VAL A 40 5.25 7.14 5.71
C VAL A 40 4.98 8.30 4.77
N ALA A 41 4.04 9.15 5.15
CA ALA A 41 3.74 10.40 4.44
C ALA A 41 3.10 11.42 5.39
N ASP A 42 2.91 12.63 4.88
CA ASP A 42 2.15 13.69 5.53
C ASP A 42 1.24 14.42 4.54
N GLY A 43 0.22 15.10 5.04
CA GLY A 43 -0.74 15.85 4.22
C GLY A 43 -1.47 16.93 5.03
N GLU A 44 -2.00 17.94 4.35
CA GLU A 44 -2.82 18.99 5.00
C GLU A 44 -4.21 18.47 5.38
N THR A 45 -4.66 17.42 4.69
CA THR A 45 -5.90 16.71 4.98
C THR A 45 -5.65 15.20 5.05
N LEU A 46 -6.58 14.46 5.65
CA LEU A 46 -6.52 13.00 5.66
C LEU A 46 -6.57 12.40 4.24
N GLU A 47 -7.26 13.07 3.30
CA GLU A 47 -7.32 12.65 1.90
C GLU A 47 -5.97 12.81 1.20
N GLU A 48 -5.28 13.93 1.44
CA GLU A 48 -3.92 14.16 0.94
C GLU A 48 -2.93 13.15 1.53
N LEU A 49 -2.98 12.91 2.84
CA LEU A 49 -2.17 11.87 3.48
C LEU A 49 -2.39 10.50 2.80
N ARG A 50 -3.66 10.13 2.58
CA ARG A 50 -4.01 8.85 1.93
C ARG A 50 -3.44 8.76 0.51
N MET A 51 -3.51 9.85 -0.26
CA MET A 51 -3.00 9.89 -1.62
C MET A 51 -1.46 9.79 -1.66
N GLU A 52 -0.77 10.47 -0.77
CA GLU A 52 0.70 10.39 -0.66
C GLU A 52 1.16 9.00 -0.19
N LEU A 53 0.46 8.38 0.78
CA LEU A 53 0.72 6.99 1.18
C LEU A 53 0.49 6.02 0.00
N ALA A 54 -0.58 6.20 -0.76
CA ALA A 54 -0.85 5.40 -1.94
C ALA A 54 0.25 5.55 -3.00
N TYR A 55 0.77 6.76 -3.18
CA TYR A 55 1.85 7.04 -4.14
C TYR A 55 3.13 6.31 -3.75
N HIS A 56 3.56 6.44 -2.50
CA HIS A 56 4.73 5.72 -1.98
C HIS A 56 4.54 4.20 -2.03
N LEU A 57 3.34 3.70 -1.74
CA LEU A 57 3.02 2.28 -1.84
C LEU A 57 3.09 1.77 -3.29
N PHE A 58 2.58 2.53 -4.24
CA PHE A 58 2.62 2.17 -5.66
C PHE A 58 4.06 2.13 -6.21
N GLU A 59 4.89 3.12 -5.86
CA GLU A 59 6.31 3.11 -6.23
C GLU A 59 7.05 1.94 -5.55
N TYR A 60 6.79 1.68 -4.27
CA TYR A 60 7.36 0.52 -3.57
C TYR A 60 6.92 -0.80 -4.22
N ALA A 61 5.68 -0.91 -4.69
CA ALA A 61 5.17 -2.09 -5.39
C ALA A 61 5.90 -2.34 -6.72
N LYS A 62 6.17 -1.27 -7.49
CA LYS A 62 6.95 -1.34 -8.74
C LYS A 62 8.41 -1.76 -8.48
N ASP A 63 9.03 -1.20 -7.45
CA ASP A 63 10.39 -1.59 -7.04
C ASP A 63 10.46 -3.06 -6.59
N TYR A 64 9.44 -3.49 -5.83
CA TYR A 64 9.32 -4.87 -5.39
C TYR A 64 9.18 -5.83 -6.57
N ASP A 65 8.33 -5.52 -7.56
CA ASP A 65 8.17 -6.33 -8.77
C ASP A 65 9.47 -6.41 -9.60
N ALA A 66 10.13 -5.26 -9.78
CA ALA A 66 11.37 -5.16 -10.54
C ALA A 66 12.51 -6.03 -9.99
N ASP A 67 12.54 -6.27 -8.67
CA ASP A 67 13.52 -7.15 -8.01
C ASP A 67 12.84 -8.14 -7.04
N PHE A 68 11.78 -8.80 -7.53
CA PHE A 68 10.93 -9.67 -6.71
C PHE A 68 11.72 -10.68 -5.87
N ASN A 69 12.72 -11.33 -6.45
CA ASN A 69 13.52 -12.33 -5.74
C ASN A 69 14.26 -11.74 -4.54
N ARG A 70 14.80 -10.52 -4.64
CA ARG A 70 15.48 -9.88 -3.52
C ARG A 70 14.49 -9.51 -2.41
N TYR A 71 13.39 -8.87 -2.77
CA TYR A 71 12.43 -8.38 -1.79
C TYR A 71 11.68 -9.54 -1.11
N PHE A 72 11.23 -10.53 -1.88
CA PHE A 72 10.51 -11.71 -1.37
C PHE A 72 11.35 -12.56 -0.43
N ASN A 73 12.65 -12.64 -0.64
CA ASN A 73 13.56 -13.41 0.22
C ASN A 73 14.16 -12.59 1.37
N SER A 74 13.81 -11.31 1.51
CA SER A 74 14.27 -10.48 2.62
C SER A 74 13.43 -10.73 3.89
N PRO A 75 14.03 -10.96 5.08
CA PRO A 75 13.31 -11.37 6.29
C PRO A 75 12.13 -10.47 6.69
N ASN A 76 12.25 -9.16 6.49
CA ASN A 76 11.24 -8.17 6.88
C ASN A 76 10.36 -7.70 5.71
N ARG A 77 10.48 -8.31 4.52
CA ARG A 77 9.73 -7.90 3.31
C ARG A 77 9.00 -9.05 2.63
N HIS A 78 9.28 -10.28 3.05
CA HIS A 78 8.54 -11.46 2.61
C HIS A 78 7.03 -11.32 2.83
N SER A 79 6.62 -10.87 4.02
CA SER A 79 5.21 -10.65 4.38
C SER A 79 4.52 -9.58 3.53
N HIS A 80 5.28 -8.67 2.92
CA HIS A 80 4.70 -7.58 2.10
C HIS A 80 4.17 -8.09 0.76
N ALA A 81 4.60 -9.27 0.30
CA ALA A 81 4.36 -9.76 -1.05
C ALA A 81 2.87 -9.76 -1.45
N TYR A 82 1.97 -10.21 -0.57
CA TYR A 82 0.55 -10.28 -0.89
C TYR A 82 -0.13 -8.91 -0.95
N TYR A 83 0.30 -7.95 -0.12
CA TYR A 83 -0.13 -6.56 -0.20
C TYR A 83 0.34 -5.92 -1.51
N ILE A 84 1.59 -6.16 -1.89
CA ILE A 84 2.17 -5.66 -3.13
C ILE A 84 1.46 -6.23 -4.36
N LEU A 85 1.18 -7.54 -4.38
CA LEU A 85 0.40 -8.15 -5.44
C LEU A 85 -0.98 -7.51 -5.57
N ARG A 86 -1.64 -7.20 -4.44
CA ARG A 86 -2.93 -6.51 -4.44
C ARG A 86 -2.82 -5.12 -5.08
N VAL A 87 -1.79 -4.35 -4.76
CA VAL A 87 -1.52 -3.01 -5.34
C VAL A 87 -1.24 -3.09 -6.84
N LEU A 88 -0.46 -4.09 -7.29
CA LEU A 88 -0.12 -4.28 -8.71
C LEU A 88 -1.32 -4.68 -9.58
N LEU A 89 -2.44 -5.11 -8.98
CA LEU A 89 -3.67 -5.37 -9.72
C LEU A 89 -4.46 -4.09 -10.00
N GLU A 90 -4.20 -2.99 -9.30
CA GLU A 90 -4.94 -1.74 -9.52
C GLU A 90 -4.48 -0.99 -10.77
N ASP A 91 -5.42 -0.31 -11.43
CA ASP A 91 -5.16 0.34 -12.72
C ASP A 91 -4.63 1.79 -12.57
N ASN A 92 -4.78 2.39 -11.39
CA ASN A 92 -4.39 3.78 -11.12
C ASN A 92 -4.21 4.05 -9.63
N LEU A 93 -3.67 5.22 -9.33
CA LEU A 93 -3.34 5.65 -7.97
C LEU A 93 -4.58 5.86 -7.10
N GLU A 94 -5.67 6.35 -7.68
CA GLU A 94 -6.93 6.57 -6.97
C GLU A 94 -7.53 5.26 -6.46
N SER A 95 -7.45 4.18 -7.25
CA SER A 95 -7.81 2.83 -6.82
C SER A 95 -6.97 2.39 -5.62
N VAL A 96 -5.65 2.58 -5.67
CA VAL A 96 -4.74 2.23 -4.56
C VAL A 96 -5.06 3.01 -3.30
N SER A 97 -5.31 4.32 -3.42
CA SER A 97 -5.75 5.17 -2.32
C SER A 97 -7.05 4.64 -1.70
N GLY A 98 -8.01 4.23 -2.52
CA GLY A 98 -9.27 3.64 -2.08
C GLY A 98 -9.14 2.33 -1.30
N MET A 99 -8.00 1.64 -1.36
CA MET A 99 -7.71 0.41 -0.59
C MET A 99 -7.24 0.67 0.84
N LEU A 100 -6.76 1.89 1.11
CA LEU A 100 -6.27 2.29 2.41
C LEU A 100 -7.48 2.61 3.30
N HIS A 101 -7.53 2.07 4.52
CA HIS A 101 -8.61 2.29 5.47
C HIS A 101 -8.05 2.74 6.82
N ALA A 102 -8.80 3.56 7.57
CA ALA A 102 -8.44 3.97 8.92
C ALA A 102 -9.28 3.21 9.95
#